data_AF-A0A964UNB8-F1
#
_entry.id   AF-A0A964UNB8-F1
#
_cell.length_a   1.000
_cell.length_b   1.000
_cell.length_c   1.000
_cell.angle_alpha   90.00
_cell.angle_beta   90.00
_cell.angle_gamma   90.00
#
_symmetry.space_group_name_H-M   'P 1'
#
loop_
_entity.id
_entity.type
_entity.pdbx_description
1 polymer ?
#
loop_
_entity_poly.entity_id
_entity_poly.type
_entity_poly.pdbx_seq_one_letter_code
_entity_poly.pdbx_strand_id
1 'polypeptide(L)'
;MVHRSYYDLRFGVSPGGARKDAHYICADLDEAESALAYELEDSTNVWLILRRGGADLALDVYQRGELTRSIDLHPFLTVRIGGYPDITFLGQGRPSGYADGADDPDQVRATLVDGLFGDDFDDTMEAVVDWARVPAPALVGEPVGEDDYVRLGDGPPDDLSELEGLDEDELTDELIERGYVEYGFHDFDA
;
A
#
# COMPACT_ATOMS: atom_id res chain seq x y z
N MET A 1 18.39 -18.80 -9.29
CA MET A 1 18.06 -17.55 -8.54
C MET A 1 17.57 -17.92 -7.14
N VAL A 2 17.82 -17.13 -6.09
CA VAL A 2 17.36 -17.42 -4.71
C VAL A 2 16.11 -16.59 -4.44
N HIS A 3 15.05 -17.21 -3.91
CA HIS A 3 13.87 -16.45 -3.53
C HIS A 3 14.12 -15.60 -2.29
N ARG A 4 14.02 -14.28 -2.46
CA ARG A 4 14.18 -13.26 -1.41
C ARG A 4 12.94 -13.17 -0.53
N SER A 5 13.11 -12.69 0.69
CA SER A 5 12.00 -12.25 1.55
C SER A 5 11.82 -10.74 1.40
N TYR A 6 10.59 -10.25 1.42
CA TYR A 6 10.30 -8.83 1.23
C TYR A 6 8.92 -8.47 1.77
N TYR A 7 8.68 -7.17 1.94
CA TYR A 7 7.35 -6.62 2.11
C TYR A 7 6.88 -6.02 0.79
N ASP A 8 5.60 -6.16 0.49
CA ASP A 8 4.90 -5.40 -0.54
C ASP A 8 3.88 -4.49 0.15
N LEU A 9 4.14 -3.19 0.17
CA LEU A 9 3.16 -2.20 0.58
C LEU A 9 2.32 -1.85 -0.65
N ARG A 10 1.05 -2.26 -0.61
CA ARG A 10 0.09 -2.09 -1.68
C ARG A 10 -0.91 -0.98 -1.38
N PHE A 11 -1.05 -0.06 -2.31
CA PHE A 11 -2.07 0.98 -2.35
C PHE A 11 -2.82 0.89 -3.68
N GLY A 12 -3.96 0.20 -3.67
CA GLY A 12 -4.82 0.02 -4.83
C GLY A 12 -6.14 0.78 -4.74
N VAL A 13 -6.74 1.13 -5.86
CA VAL A 13 -8.14 1.61 -5.93
C VAL A 13 -8.86 0.84 -7.02
N SER A 14 -9.83 0.01 -6.60
CA SER A 14 -10.66 -0.79 -7.52
C SER A 14 -11.34 0.08 -8.60
N PRO A 15 -11.54 -0.46 -9.83
CA PRO A 15 -11.92 0.33 -10.99
C PRO A 15 -13.24 1.10 -10.84
N GLY A 16 -13.15 2.42 -11.01
CA GLY A 16 -14.28 3.34 -11.16
C GLY A 16 -13.87 4.78 -10.84
N GLY A 17 -13.89 5.70 -11.81
CA GLY A 17 -13.63 7.14 -11.62
C GLY A 17 -12.17 7.52 -11.34
N ALA A 18 -11.48 6.81 -10.44
CA ALA A 18 -10.05 6.92 -10.14
C ALA A 18 -9.40 5.53 -10.26
N ARG A 19 -8.10 5.50 -10.56
CA ARG A 19 -7.26 4.29 -10.66
C ARG A 19 -5.93 4.57 -9.97
N LYS A 20 -5.43 3.58 -9.27
CA LYS A 20 -4.12 3.54 -8.62
C LYS A 20 -3.83 2.08 -8.33
N ASP A 21 -2.64 1.61 -8.65
CA ASP A 21 -2.20 0.26 -8.33
C ASP A 21 -0.71 0.32 -7.98
N ALA A 22 -0.45 0.98 -6.85
CA ALA A 22 0.89 1.27 -6.37
C ALA A 22 1.38 0.15 -5.45
N HIS A 23 2.61 -0.28 -5.71
CA HIS A 23 3.32 -1.30 -4.97
C HIS A 23 4.72 -0.80 -4.60
N TYR A 24 5.09 -1.00 -3.34
CA TYR A 24 6.43 -0.70 -2.84
C TYR A 24 7.05 -1.98 -2.31
N ILE A 25 8.09 -2.44 -3.00
CA ILE A 25 8.87 -3.62 -2.60
C ILE A 25 9.95 -3.17 -1.61
N CYS A 26 9.83 -3.60 -0.37
CA CYS A 26 10.67 -3.13 0.74
C CYS A 26 11.48 -4.28 1.37
N ALA A 27 12.73 -3.98 1.72
CA ALA A 27 13.65 -4.90 2.39
C ALA A 27 13.41 -4.99 3.90
N ASP A 28 12.76 -3.98 4.49
CA ASP A 28 12.40 -3.94 5.90
C ASP A 28 11.13 -3.08 6.15
N LEU A 29 10.72 -3.00 7.41
CA LEU A 29 9.54 -2.23 7.82
C LEU A 29 9.78 -0.72 7.83
N ASP A 30 11.02 -0.26 8.00
CA ASP A 30 11.33 1.17 8.04
C ASP A 30 11.16 1.77 6.62
N GLU A 31 11.53 1.01 5.59
CA GLU A 31 11.25 1.33 4.19
C GLU A 31 9.74 1.39 3.90
N ALA A 32 8.97 0.40 4.36
CA ALA A 32 7.52 0.38 4.18
C ALA A 32 6.82 1.54 4.92
N GLU A 33 7.29 1.89 6.12
CA GLU A 33 6.83 3.06 6.88
C GLU A 33 7.09 4.35 6.12
N SER A 34 8.31 4.52 5.59
CA SER A 34 8.72 5.69 4.82
C SER A 34 7.95 5.83 3.51
N ALA A 35 7.74 4.72 2.79
CA ALA A 35 6.97 4.67 1.56
C ALA A 35 5.50 5.06 1.78
N LEU A 36 4.87 4.52 2.82
CA LEU A 36 3.49 4.87 3.14
C LEU A 36 3.35 6.33 3.61
N ALA A 37 4.30 6.83 4.39
CA ALA A 37 4.31 8.22 4.80
C ALA A 37 4.36 9.14 3.58
N TYR A 38 5.23 8.86 2.61
CA TYR A 38 5.31 9.60 1.35
C TYR A 38 4.00 9.57 0.55
N GLU A 39 3.36 8.40 0.42
CA GLU A 39 2.05 8.29 -0.24
C GLU A 39 0.96 9.11 0.47
N LEU A 40 1.00 9.19 1.80
CA LEU A 40 0.02 9.93 2.59
C LEU A 40 0.27 11.44 2.65
N GLU A 41 1.40 11.94 2.14
CA GLU A 41 1.64 13.38 1.95
C GLU A 41 0.73 13.98 0.86
N ASP A 42 0.29 13.18 -0.12
CA ASP A 42 -0.65 13.62 -1.14
C ASP A 42 -2.10 13.57 -0.62
N SER A 43 -2.73 14.74 -0.50
CA SER A 43 -4.12 14.87 -0.04
C SER A 43 -5.11 14.12 -0.95
N THR A 44 -4.76 13.88 -2.22
CA THR A 44 -5.51 13.04 -3.15
C THR A 44 -5.53 11.58 -2.71
N ASN A 45 -4.40 11.05 -2.23
CA ASN A 45 -4.32 9.68 -1.74
C ASN A 45 -5.12 9.52 -0.44
N VAL A 46 -5.05 10.48 0.47
CA VAL A 46 -5.90 10.49 1.68
C VAL A 46 -7.39 10.54 1.30
N TRP A 47 -7.75 11.32 0.28
CA TRP A 47 -9.11 11.32 -0.26
C TRP A 47 -9.54 9.95 -0.81
N LEU A 48 -8.66 9.25 -1.54
CA LEU A 48 -8.95 7.90 -2.07
C LEU A 48 -9.29 6.91 -0.95
N ILE A 49 -8.61 7.01 0.19
CA ILE A 49 -8.88 6.18 1.38
C ILE A 49 -10.27 6.52 1.96
N LEU A 50 -10.64 7.80 2.02
CA LEU A 50 -11.92 8.26 2.59
C LEU A 50 -13.12 8.06 1.65
N ARG A 51 -12.89 7.80 0.37
CA ARG A 51 -13.93 7.66 -0.66
C ARG A 51 -14.84 6.46 -0.38
N ARG A 52 -16.11 6.55 -0.80
CA ARG A 52 -17.04 5.41 -0.83
C ARG A 52 -16.50 4.30 -1.76
N GLY A 53 -16.02 3.21 -1.17
CA GLY A 53 -15.34 2.12 -1.87
C GLY A 53 -13.94 1.86 -1.33
N GLY A 54 -13.32 2.86 -0.69
CA GLY A 54 -11.99 2.79 -0.09
C GLY A 54 -10.87 2.62 -1.11
N ALA A 55 -9.66 3.00 -0.72
CA ALA A 55 -8.47 2.38 -1.27
C ALA A 55 -8.29 1.01 -0.58
N ASP A 56 -7.66 0.07 -1.29
CA ASP A 56 -7.08 -1.12 -0.69
C ASP A 56 -5.68 -0.75 -0.20
N LEU A 57 -5.47 -0.80 1.11
CA LEU A 57 -4.20 -0.46 1.75
C LEU A 57 -3.74 -1.67 2.56
N ALA A 58 -2.71 -2.36 2.09
CA ALA A 58 -2.23 -3.60 2.67
C ALA A 58 -0.70 -3.66 2.74
N LEU A 59 -0.20 -4.37 3.75
CA LEU A 59 1.18 -4.82 3.83
C LEU A 59 1.21 -6.33 3.66
N ASP A 60 1.68 -6.78 2.51
CA ASP A 60 1.83 -8.17 2.14
C ASP A 60 3.27 -8.63 2.48
N VAL A 61 3.39 -9.78 3.14
CA VAL A 61 4.65 -10.28 3.72
C VAL A 61 5.07 -11.54 2.99
N TYR A 62 6.12 -11.42 2.20
CA TYR A 62 6.70 -12.50 1.43
C TYR A 62 7.91 -13.08 2.15
N GLN A 63 7.88 -14.38 2.39
CA GLN A 63 9.01 -15.11 2.97
C GLN A 63 9.54 -16.07 1.92
N ARG A 64 10.76 -15.84 1.46
CA ARG A 64 11.39 -16.64 0.39
C ARG A 64 10.48 -16.77 -0.84
N GLY A 65 9.94 -15.64 -1.29
CA GLY A 65 9.09 -15.55 -2.48
C GLY A 65 7.65 -16.04 -2.31
N GLU A 66 7.26 -16.54 -1.13
CA GLU A 66 5.88 -16.99 -0.87
C GLU A 66 5.12 -15.99 -0.01
N LEU A 67 3.90 -15.62 -0.39
CA LEU A 67 3.03 -14.80 0.46
C LEU A 67 2.66 -15.59 1.72
N THR A 68 3.14 -15.11 2.87
CA THR A 68 2.85 -15.73 4.17
C THR A 68 1.76 -15.02 4.94
N ARG A 69 1.58 -13.73 4.69
CA ARG A 69 0.61 -12.91 5.41
C ARG A 69 0.23 -11.68 4.60
N SER A 70 -1.05 -11.36 4.58
CA SER A 70 -1.57 -10.07 4.13
C SER A 70 -2.15 -9.33 5.32
N ILE A 71 -1.77 -8.07 5.51
CA ILE A 71 -2.18 -7.24 6.65
C ILE A 71 -2.90 -6.00 6.11
N ASP A 72 -4.21 -5.91 6.38
CA ASP A 72 -4.97 -4.68 6.14
C ASP A 72 -4.49 -3.57 7.08
N LEU A 73 -4.03 -2.45 6.51
CA LEU A 73 -3.48 -1.34 7.29
C LEU A 73 -4.54 -0.34 7.78
N HIS A 74 -5.75 -0.38 7.25
CA HIS A 74 -6.81 0.57 7.63
C HIS A 74 -7.07 0.64 9.13
N PRO A 75 -7.17 -0.48 9.89
CA PRO A 75 -7.42 -0.43 11.33
C PRO A 75 -6.35 0.30 12.15
N PHE A 76 -5.19 0.56 11.54
CA PHE A 76 -4.05 1.23 12.16
C PHE A 76 -3.88 2.67 11.67
N LEU A 77 -4.66 3.08 10.66
CA LEU A 77 -4.67 4.42 10.10
C LEU A 77 -5.59 5.36 10.88
N THR A 78 -5.10 6.57 11.14
CA THR A 78 -5.89 7.69 11.66
C THR A 78 -5.73 8.88 10.72
N VAL A 79 -6.85 9.43 10.24
CA VAL A 79 -6.85 10.68 9.48
C VAL A 79 -7.35 11.81 10.40
N ARG A 80 -6.56 12.88 10.49
CA ARG A 80 -6.86 14.08 11.26
C ARG A 80 -7.09 15.24 10.31
N ILE A 81 -8.12 16.03 10.61
CA ILE A 81 -8.52 17.18 9.79
C ILE A 81 -8.84 18.30 10.76
N GLY A 82 -8.23 19.47 10.57
CA GLY A 82 -8.42 20.63 11.42
C GLY A 82 -9.91 20.96 11.63
N GLY A 83 -10.36 20.93 12.89
CA GLY A 83 -11.76 21.22 13.24
C GLY A 83 -12.72 20.04 13.17
N TYR A 84 -12.24 18.84 12.82
CA TYR A 84 -13.00 17.60 12.83
C TYR A 84 -12.45 16.60 13.85
N PRO A 85 -13.29 15.66 14.34
CA PRO A 85 -12.78 14.53 15.09
C PRO A 85 -11.93 13.60 14.23
N ASP A 86 -10.98 12.92 14.87
CA ASP A 86 -10.15 11.89 14.24
C ASP A 86 -11.02 10.82 13.56
N ILE A 87 -10.62 10.44 12.34
CA ILE A 87 -11.28 9.42 11.55
C ILE A 87 -10.44 8.14 11.64
N THR A 88 -11.03 7.09 12.19
CA THR A 88 -10.44 5.75 12.29
C THR A 88 -11.22 4.74 11.45
N PHE A 89 -10.67 3.54 11.25
CA PHE A 89 -11.28 2.50 10.42
C PHE A 89 -11.43 1.18 11.20
N LEU A 90 -12.50 0.42 10.91
CA LEU A 90 -12.71 -0.92 11.51
C LEU A 90 -12.09 -2.06 10.69
N GLY A 91 -11.57 -1.76 9.49
CA GLY A 91 -11.04 -2.71 8.50
C GLY A 91 -11.77 -2.65 7.15
N GLN A 92 -11.11 -3.07 6.07
CA GLN A 92 -11.54 -3.05 4.66
C GLN A 92 -11.93 -1.65 4.14
N GLY A 93 -11.16 -0.61 4.50
CA GLY A 93 -11.46 0.76 4.06
C GLY A 93 -12.78 1.33 4.58
N ARG A 94 -13.44 0.66 5.54
CA ARG A 94 -14.68 1.17 6.15
C ARG A 94 -14.35 2.04 7.35
N PRO A 95 -14.61 3.36 7.28
CA PRO A 95 -14.45 4.23 8.43
C PRO A 95 -15.36 3.76 9.56
N SER A 96 -14.85 3.75 10.79
CA SER A 96 -15.55 3.29 11.99
C SER A 96 -16.70 4.20 12.43
N GLY A 97 -16.88 5.33 11.74
CA GLY A 97 -17.68 6.46 12.15
C GLY A 97 -16.79 7.67 12.41
N TYR A 98 -17.30 8.85 12.10
CA TYR A 98 -16.76 10.12 12.57
C TYR A 98 -17.07 10.19 14.07
N ALA A 99 -16.12 10.60 14.93
CA ALA A 99 -16.33 10.51 16.37
C ALA A 99 -17.62 11.20 16.85
N ASP A 100 -18.15 10.75 17.99
CA ASP A 100 -19.43 11.16 18.59
C ASP A 100 -19.75 12.66 18.41
N GLY A 101 -20.78 12.96 17.60
CA GLY A 101 -21.26 14.33 17.34
C GLY A 101 -21.52 14.67 15.87
N ALA A 102 -21.13 13.81 14.93
CA ALA A 102 -21.48 13.94 13.52
C ALA A 102 -22.68 13.04 13.16
N ASP A 103 -23.88 13.61 13.18
CA ASP A 103 -25.15 12.87 13.04
C ASP A 103 -25.37 12.25 11.63
N ASP A 104 -24.52 12.50 10.64
CA ASP A 104 -24.61 11.89 9.31
C ASP A 104 -23.22 11.66 8.65
N PRO A 105 -22.77 10.40 8.48
CA PRO A 105 -21.50 10.08 7.84
C PRO A 105 -21.43 10.43 6.34
N ASP A 106 -22.56 10.50 5.64
CA ASP A 106 -22.59 10.95 4.24
C ASP A 106 -22.43 12.48 4.16
N GLN A 107 -22.88 13.22 5.16
CA GLN A 107 -22.69 14.68 5.24
C GLN A 107 -21.24 15.04 5.54
N VAL A 108 -20.59 14.36 6.49
CA VAL A 108 -19.15 14.59 6.73
C VAL A 108 -18.36 14.23 5.48
N ARG A 109 -18.69 13.12 4.81
CA ARG A 109 -18.03 12.78 3.53
C ARG A 109 -18.21 13.87 2.47
N ALA A 110 -19.42 14.41 2.32
CA ALA A 110 -19.68 15.50 1.37
C ALA A 110 -18.87 16.76 1.71
N THR A 111 -18.76 17.12 2.99
CA THR A 111 -17.96 18.27 3.43
C THR A 111 -16.46 18.04 3.24
N LEU A 112 -15.97 16.83 3.48
CA LEU A 112 -14.57 16.48 3.22
C LEU A 112 -14.23 16.53 1.74
N VAL A 113 -15.11 16.03 0.88
CA VAL A 113 -14.97 16.14 -0.58
C VAL A 113 -14.94 17.61 -1.01
N ASP A 114 -15.87 18.43 -0.52
CA ASP A 114 -15.97 19.83 -0.90
C ASP A 114 -14.72 20.64 -0.51
N GLY A 115 -14.18 20.44 0.69
CA GLY A 115 -12.98 21.17 1.12
C GLY A 115 -11.65 20.62 0.58
N LEU A 116 -11.56 19.31 0.26
CA LEU A 116 -10.37 18.74 -0.40
C LEU A 116 -10.22 19.27 -1.83
N PHE A 117 -11.32 19.43 -2.57
CA PHE A 117 -11.28 19.99 -3.93
C PHE A 117 -11.46 21.52 -3.98
N GLY A 118 -11.61 22.15 -2.81
CA GLY A 118 -11.75 23.59 -2.64
C GLY A 118 -10.50 24.30 -2.12
N ASP A 119 -9.36 23.60 -1.96
CA ASP A 119 -8.12 24.05 -1.30
C ASP A 119 -8.30 24.45 0.19
N ASP A 120 -9.43 24.10 0.83
CA ASP A 120 -9.72 24.51 2.21
C ASP A 120 -8.98 23.63 3.25
N PHE A 121 -8.46 22.46 2.86
CA PHE A 121 -7.88 21.48 3.79
C PHE A 121 -6.40 21.12 3.57
N ASP A 122 -5.73 21.61 2.53
CA ASP A 122 -4.38 21.15 2.14
C ASP A 122 -3.32 21.31 3.24
N ASP A 123 -3.46 22.29 4.15
CA ASP A 123 -2.53 22.49 5.30
C ASP A 123 -3.03 21.87 6.62
N THR A 124 -4.18 21.18 6.62
CA THR A 124 -4.85 20.74 7.87
C THR A 124 -5.17 19.26 7.92
N MET A 125 -4.84 18.51 6.86
CA MET A 125 -5.06 17.08 6.75
C MET A 125 -3.76 16.32 7.03
N GLU A 126 -3.81 15.37 7.96
CA GLU A 126 -2.69 14.50 8.33
C GLU A 126 -3.20 13.06 8.39
N ALA A 127 -2.51 12.12 7.75
CA ALA A 127 -2.81 10.70 7.83
C ALA A 127 -1.62 9.94 8.43
N VAL A 128 -1.85 9.24 9.53
CA VAL A 128 -0.79 8.57 10.30
C VAL A 128 -1.15 7.12 10.57
N VAL A 129 -0.20 6.21 10.38
CA VAL A 129 -0.32 4.80 10.72
C VAL A 129 0.42 4.48 12.02
N ASP A 130 -0.27 3.79 12.94
CA ASP A 130 0.35 3.30 14.17
C ASP A 130 1.07 1.97 13.93
N TRP A 131 2.29 2.05 13.39
CA TRP A 131 3.15 0.90 13.07
C TRP A 131 3.46 0.00 14.27
N ALA A 132 3.49 0.55 15.49
CA ALA A 132 3.72 -0.23 16.70
C ALA A 132 2.58 -1.23 16.99
N ARG A 133 1.39 -1.01 16.41
CA ARG A 133 0.24 -1.92 16.52
C ARG A 133 0.09 -2.85 15.32
N VAL A 134 0.80 -2.61 14.22
CA VAL A 134 0.77 -3.45 13.03
C VAL A 134 1.48 -4.77 13.35
N PRO A 135 0.80 -5.93 13.23
CA PRO A 135 1.36 -7.21 13.62
C PRO A 135 2.27 -7.81 12.52
N ALA A 136 3.18 -7.01 11.95
CA ALA A 136 4.07 -7.42 10.87
C ALA A 136 5.23 -8.26 11.42
N PRO A 137 5.38 -9.53 11.00
CA PRO A 137 6.51 -10.34 11.39
C PRO A 137 7.78 -9.88 10.66
N ALA A 138 8.94 -9.98 11.31
CA ALA A 138 10.23 -9.72 10.68
C ALA A 138 10.48 -10.70 9.51
N LEU A 139 11.20 -10.24 8.48
CA LEU A 139 11.62 -11.10 7.37
C LEU A 139 12.62 -12.17 7.83
N VAL A 140 12.47 -13.37 7.28
CA VAL A 140 13.29 -14.54 7.56
C VAL A 140 14.07 -14.90 6.30
N GLY A 141 15.39 -15.05 6.42
CA GLY A 141 16.26 -15.34 5.29
C GLY A 141 16.93 -14.07 4.77
N GLU A 142 17.28 -14.08 3.49
CA GLU A 142 17.92 -12.94 2.84
C GLU A 142 16.83 -11.99 2.31
N PRO A 143 16.79 -10.74 2.78
CA PRO A 143 15.85 -9.75 2.26
C PRO A 143 16.21 -9.40 0.81
N VAL A 144 15.22 -8.88 0.08
CA VAL A 144 15.41 -8.26 -1.24
C VAL A 144 16.36 -7.06 -1.13
N GLY A 145 17.08 -6.74 -2.20
CA GLY A 145 17.87 -5.51 -2.32
C GLY A 145 17.85 -4.94 -3.73
N GLU A 146 18.65 -3.90 -3.94
CA GLU A 146 18.91 -3.33 -5.27
C GLU A 146 19.33 -4.46 -6.25
N ASP A 147 18.78 -4.44 -7.46
CA ASP A 147 18.94 -5.44 -8.54
C ASP A 147 18.22 -6.79 -8.34
N ASP A 148 17.49 -7.01 -7.24
CA ASP A 148 16.66 -8.21 -7.09
C ASP A 148 15.27 -8.03 -7.77
N TYR A 149 14.76 -9.13 -8.34
CA TYR A 149 13.40 -9.23 -8.86
C TYR A 149 12.54 -10.12 -7.95
N VAL A 150 11.31 -9.70 -7.73
CA VAL A 150 10.33 -10.42 -6.89
C VAL A 150 9.03 -10.62 -7.64
N ARG A 151 8.27 -11.66 -7.28
CA ARG A 151 6.98 -11.96 -7.91
C ARG A 151 5.83 -11.56 -7.00
N LEU A 152 4.98 -10.68 -7.49
CA LEU A 152 3.75 -10.29 -6.80
C LEU A 152 2.65 -11.37 -6.89
N GLY A 153 1.80 -11.44 -5.87
CA GLY A 153 0.63 -12.34 -5.79
C GLY A 153 0.88 -13.71 -5.14
N ASP A 154 -0.15 -14.56 -5.19
CA ASP A 154 -0.25 -15.83 -4.43
C ASP A 154 0.19 -17.07 -5.24
N GLY A 155 0.90 -16.86 -6.34
CA GLY A 155 1.36 -17.94 -7.21
C GLY A 155 2.44 -18.79 -6.52
N PRO A 156 2.52 -20.10 -6.81
CA PRO A 156 3.68 -20.88 -6.38
C PRO A 156 4.96 -20.28 -6.99
N PRO A 157 6.10 -20.28 -6.27
CA PRO A 157 7.36 -19.79 -6.81
C PRO A 157 7.71 -20.55 -8.09
N ASP A 158 8.15 -19.81 -9.12
CA ASP A 158 8.54 -20.43 -10.38
C ASP A 158 9.88 -21.15 -10.25
N ASP A 159 10.06 -22.17 -11.08
CA ASP A 159 11.37 -22.76 -11.28
C ASP A 159 12.23 -21.80 -12.13
N LEU A 160 13.07 -21.04 -11.46
CA LEU A 160 13.98 -20.06 -12.10
C LEU A 160 15.26 -20.70 -12.64
N SER A 161 15.39 -22.03 -12.61
CA SER A 161 16.55 -22.71 -13.21
C SER A 161 16.59 -22.58 -14.74
N GLU A 162 15.43 -22.40 -15.38
CA GLU A 162 15.34 -22.19 -16.84
C GLU A 162 15.91 -20.84 -17.30
N LEU A 163 16.06 -19.88 -16.37
CA LEU A 163 16.66 -18.58 -16.65
C LEU A 163 18.19 -18.59 -16.51
N GLU A 164 18.78 -19.71 -16.09
CA GLU A 164 20.23 -19.84 -15.98
C GLU A 164 20.89 -19.84 -17.37
N GLY A 165 21.61 -18.76 -17.67
CA GLY A 165 22.37 -18.61 -18.92
C GLY A 165 21.83 -17.60 -19.91
N LEU A 166 20.70 -16.93 -19.58
CA LEU A 166 20.27 -15.71 -20.27
C LEU A 166 21.27 -14.58 -19.98
N ASP A 167 21.39 -13.65 -20.92
CA ASP A 167 22.03 -12.36 -20.64
C ASP A 167 21.08 -11.45 -19.85
N GLU A 168 21.59 -10.30 -19.40
CA GLU A 168 20.88 -9.38 -18.50
C GLU A 168 19.59 -8.81 -19.12
N ASP A 169 19.63 -8.50 -20.42
CA ASP A 169 18.49 -7.95 -21.16
C ASP A 169 17.42 -9.04 -21.34
N GLU A 170 17.81 -10.23 -21.81
CA GLU A 170 16.90 -11.38 -21.99
C GLU A 170 16.29 -11.85 -20.66
N LEU A 171 17.07 -11.81 -19.57
CA LEU A 171 16.60 -12.17 -18.23
C LEU A 171 15.52 -11.21 -17.74
N THR A 172 15.72 -9.91 -17.94
CA THR A 172 14.79 -8.86 -17.50
C THR A 172 13.45 -9.00 -18.22
N ASP A 173 13.49 -9.14 -19.55
CA ASP A 173 12.27 -9.31 -20.36
C ASP A 173 11.47 -10.55 -19.93
N GLU A 174 12.14 -11.70 -19.76
CA GLU A 174 11.50 -12.95 -19.32
C GLU A 174 10.89 -12.84 -17.90
N LEU A 175 11.57 -12.16 -16.98
CA LEU A 175 11.07 -11.93 -15.63
C LEU A 175 9.81 -11.07 -15.63
N ILE A 176 9.80 -9.98 -16.40
CA ILE A 176 8.64 -9.09 -16.55
C ILE A 176 7.46 -9.85 -17.17
N GLU A 177 7.69 -10.64 -18.22
CA GLU A 177 6.63 -11.46 -18.84
C GLU A 177 6.03 -12.49 -17.87
N ARG A 178 6.83 -12.97 -16.91
CA ARG A 178 6.42 -13.90 -15.85
C ARG A 178 5.77 -13.19 -14.65
N GLY A 179 5.66 -11.86 -14.67
CA GLY A 179 5.05 -11.05 -13.62
C GLY A 179 5.96 -10.77 -12.42
N TYR A 180 7.28 -10.78 -12.64
CA TYR A 180 8.25 -10.27 -11.67
C TYR A 180 8.44 -8.76 -11.83
N VAL A 181 8.76 -8.12 -10.72
CA VAL A 181 8.98 -6.69 -10.61
C VAL A 181 10.30 -6.46 -9.88
N GLU A 182 10.99 -5.37 -10.21
CA GLU A 182 12.23 -4.98 -9.55
C GLU A 182 11.97 -4.55 -8.10
N TYR A 183 13.00 -4.57 -7.27
CA TYR A 183 12.98 -3.86 -5.99
C TYR A 183 12.65 -2.36 -6.18
N GLY A 184 11.84 -1.79 -5.28
CA GLY A 184 11.44 -0.38 -5.33
C GLY A 184 9.95 -0.15 -5.63
N PHE A 185 9.64 1.00 -6.24
CA PHE A 185 8.28 1.48 -6.47
C PHE A 185 7.77 1.11 -7.88
N HIS A 186 6.52 0.63 -7.94
CA HIS A 186 5.80 0.33 -9.17
C HIS A 186 4.37 0.86 -9.09
N ASP A 187 3.87 1.49 -10.15
CA ASP A 187 2.46 1.84 -10.29
C ASP A 187 1.95 1.31 -11.64
N PHE A 188 1.08 0.31 -11.58
CA PHE A 188 0.57 -0.38 -12.78
C PHE A 188 -0.60 0.35 -13.44
N ASP A 189 -1.14 1.39 -12.81
CA ASP A 189 -2.33 2.12 -13.25
C ASP A 189 -2.08 3.63 -13.48
N ALA A 190 -0.83 4.10 -13.35
CA ALA A 190 -0.39 5.49 -13.59
C ALA A 190 -0.53 5.99 -15.03
#